data_AF-A0A369TIE3-F1
#
_entry.id   AF-A0A369TIE3-F1
#
_cell.length_a   1.000
_cell.length_b   1.000
_cell.length_c   1.000
_cell.angle_alpha   90.00
_cell.angle_beta   90.00
_cell.angle_gamma   90.00
#
_symmetry.space_group_name_H-M   'P 1'
#
loop_
_entity.id
_entity.type
_entity.pdbx_description
1 polymer ?
#
loop_
_entity_poly.entity_id
_entity_poly.type
_entity_poly.pdbx_seq_one_letter_code
_entity_poly.pdbx_strand_id
1 'polypeptide(L)'
;MDDAIRKFEKRHKAVTKRHRQLARGYVTKLGRNGVIQHQPRRQLPGLSLNAILMLIAGLLAFKSFLFVSLGEADYQSRIDALAQGTVIERTGAFIMQIDPATVWISTNIAPLLG
;
A
#
# COMPACT_ATOMS: atom_id res chain seq x y z
N MET A 1 -17.06 26.60 32.09
CA MET A 1 -17.52 25.21 32.25
C MET A 1 -16.99 24.31 31.12
N ASP A 2 -17.00 24.81 29.88
CA ASP A 2 -16.55 24.09 28.67
C ASP A 2 -15.11 23.58 28.71
N ASP A 3 -14.18 24.31 29.33
CA ASP A 3 -12.77 23.88 29.41
C ASP A 3 -12.57 22.66 30.31
N ALA A 4 -13.35 22.53 31.38
CA ALA A 4 -13.30 21.37 32.25
C ALA A 4 -13.81 20.12 31.51
N ILE A 5 -14.90 20.27 30.76
CA ILE A 5 -15.48 19.21 29.93
C ILE A 5 -14.49 18.78 28.84
N ARG A 6 -13.89 19.72 28.10
CA ARG A 6 -12.88 19.43 27.07
C ARG A 6 -11.65 18.71 27.65
N LYS A 7 -11.15 19.14 28.81
CA LYS A 7 -10.03 18.48 29.51
C LYS A 7 -10.41 17.06 29.93
N PHE A 8 -11.61 16.86 30.45
CA PHE A 8 -12.11 15.54 30.81
C PHE A 8 -12.20 14.62 29.59
N GLU A 9 -12.81 15.08 28.50
CA GLU A 9 -12.98 14.31 27.27
C GLU A 9 -11.63 13.93 26.63
N LYS A 10 -10.65 14.85 26.65
CA LYS A 10 -9.28 14.58 26.20
C LYS A 10 -8.61 13.47 27.02
N ARG A 11 -8.77 13.49 28.34
CA ARG A 11 -8.24 12.42 29.22
C ARG A 11 -8.93 11.10 28.97
N HIS A 12 -10.26 11.10 28.85
CA HIS A 12 -11.02 9.90 28.53
C HIS A 12 -10.55 9.27 27.21
N LYS A 13 -10.42 10.07 26.14
CA LYS A 13 -9.86 9.61 24.85
C LYS A 13 -8.45 9.05 24.99
N ALA A 14 -7.58 9.67 25.80
CA ALA A 14 -6.23 9.19 26.04
C ALA A 14 -6.18 7.82 26.74
N VAL A 15 -7.03 7.62 27.76
CA VAL A 15 -7.14 6.34 28.48
C VAL A 15 -7.66 5.25 27.55
N THR A 16 -8.76 5.49 26.84
CA THR A 16 -9.34 4.52 25.89
C THR A 16 -8.37 4.16 24.77
N LYS A 17 -7.64 5.16 24.24
CA LYS A 17 -6.58 4.93 23.24
C LYS A 17 -5.48 4.03 23.80
N ARG A 18 -5.00 4.29 25.02
CA ARG A 18 -3.93 3.49 25.64
C ARG A 18 -4.38 2.06 25.92
N HIS A 19 -5.61 1.86 26.38
CA HIS A 19 -6.17 0.53 26.59
C HIS A 19 -6.25 -0.27 25.27
N ARG A 20 -6.76 0.33 24.20
CA ARG A 20 -6.77 -0.28 22.85
C ARG A 20 -5.38 -0.62 22.33
N GLN A 21 -4.39 0.23 22.58
CA GLN A 21 -3.00 -0.02 22.16
C GLN A 21 -2.37 -1.17 22.93
N LEU A 22 -2.59 -1.26 24.24
CA LEU A 22 -2.11 -2.38 25.06
C LEU A 22 -2.77 -3.71 24.67
N ALA A 23 -4.07 -3.70 24.33
CA ALA A 23 -4.78 -4.88 23.85
C ALA A 23 -4.22 -5.45 22.53
N ARG A 24 -3.63 -4.61 21.67
CA ARG A 24 -2.97 -5.03 20.42
C ARG A 24 -1.54 -5.55 20.60
N GLY A 25 -1.05 -5.59 21.83
CA GLY A 25 0.29 -6.03 22.17
C GLY A 25 1.08 -4.97 22.94
N TYR A 26 1.82 -5.44 23.93
CA TYR A 26 2.63 -4.61 24.81
C TYR A 26 4.01 -5.22 25.00
N VAL A 27 4.94 -4.38 25.43
CA VAL A 27 6.26 -4.79 25.92
C VAL A 27 6.33 -4.40 27.38
N THR A 28 6.77 -5.34 28.19
CA THR A 28 6.99 -5.14 29.62
C THR A 28 8.38 -4.57 29.83
N LYS A 29 8.48 -3.43 30.51
CA LYS A 29 9.77 -2.82 30.87
C LYS A 29 9.81 -2.54 32.37
N LEU A 30 10.97 -2.74 32.98
CA LEU A 30 11.22 -2.31 34.35
C LEU A 30 11.44 -0.79 34.36
N GLY A 31 10.56 -0.07 35.04
CA GLY A 31 10.69 1.36 35.24
C GLY A 31 11.86 1.69 36.16
N ARG A 32 12.38 2.92 36.08
CA ARG A 32 13.48 3.41 36.94
C ARG A 32 13.14 3.36 38.44
N ASN A 33 11.85 3.32 38.77
CA ASN A 33 11.30 3.18 40.11
C ASN A 33 11.15 1.72 40.57
N GLY A 34 11.66 0.74 39.82
CA GLY A 34 11.54 -0.69 40.16
C GLY A 34 10.16 -1.29 39.86
N VAL A 35 9.25 -0.54 39.24
CA VAL A 35 7.90 -1.02 38.91
C VAL A 35 7.84 -1.51 37.48
N ILE A 36 7.20 -2.66 37.28
CA ILE A 36 6.93 -3.23 35.97
C ILE A 36 5.85 -2.41 35.26
N GLN A 37 6.17 -1.87 34.08
CA GLN A 37 5.24 -1.07 33.28
C GLN A 37 5.00 -1.69 31.91
N HIS A 38 3.73 -1.82 31.52
CA HIS A 38 3.35 -2.22 30.16
C HIS A 38 3.34 -0.99 29.25
N GLN A 39 4.20 -1.01 28.25
CA GLN A 39 4.24 0.00 27.20
C GLN A 39 3.66 -0.60 25.93
N PRO A 40 2.72 0.08 25.24
CA PRO A 40 2.21 -0.41 23.97
C PRO A 40 3.36 -0.58 23.00
N ARG A 41 3.40 -1.72 22.30
CA ARG A 41 4.42 -1.94 21.28
C ARG A 41 4.20 -0.89 20.18
N ARG A 42 5.24 -0.13 19.83
CA ARG A 42 5.19 0.79 18.67
C ARG A 42 4.94 -0.07 17.43
N GLN A 43 3.70 -0.08 16.97
CA GLN A 43 3.36 -0.58 15.64
C GLN A 43 3.76 0.51 14.68
N LEU A 44 4.78 0.25 13.85
CA LEU A 44 4.97 1.04 12.65
C LEU A 44 3.65 0.96 11.85
N PRO A 45 3.18 2.05 11.23
CA PRO A 45 2.09 1.95 10.28
C PRO A 45 2.58 1.05 9.15
N GLY A 46 2.27 -0.24 9.21
CA GLY A 46 2.55 -1.16 8.12
C GLY A 46 1.74 -0.71 6.92
N LEU A 47 2.32 -0.76 5.72
CA LEU A 47 1.51 -0.72 4.51
C LEU A 47 0.43 -1.79 4.66
N SER A 48 -0.84 -1.39 4.55
CA SER A 48 -1.93 -2.37 4.59
C SER A 48 -1.80 -3.25 3.35
N LEU A 49 -2.00 -4.55 3.51
CA LEU A 49 -1.99 -5.50 2.39
C LEU A 49 -2.97 -5.02 1.29
N ASN A 50 -4.10 -4.44 1.70
CA ASN A 50 -5.10 -3.86 0.80
C ASN A 50 -4.55 -2.70 -0.05
N ALA A 51 -3.70 -1.83 0.51
CA ALA A 51 -3.08 -0.75 -0.25
C ALA A 51 -2.09 -1.27 -1.30
N ILE A 52 -1.31 -2.30 -0.94
CA ILE A 52 -0.41 -2.98 -1.89
C ILE A 52 -1.20 -3.63 -3.01
N LEU A 53 -2.28 -4.36 -2.67
CA LEU A 53 -3.14 -5.01 -3.66
C LEU A 53 -3.82 -4.00 -4.59
N MET A 54 -4.30 -2.86 -4.07
CA MET A 54 -4.86 -1.79 -4.91
C MET A 54 -3.82 -1.20 -5.87
N LEU A 55 -2.58 -0.99 -5.42
CA LEU A 55 -1.52 -0.51 -6.29
C LEU A 55 -1.20 -1.49 -7.42
N ILE A 56 -1.08 -2.79 -7.09
CA ILE A 56 -0.84 -3.85 -8.09
C ILE A 56 -2.00 -3.90 -9.09
N ALA A 57 -3.25 -3.86 -8.61
CA ALA A 57 -4.42 -3.89 -9.47
C ALA A 57 -4.48 -2.68 -10.42
N GLY A 58 -4.17 -1.47 -9.91
CA GLY A 58 -4.10 -0.26 -10.74
C GLY A 58 -3.00 -0.34 -11.80
N LEU A 59 -1.84 -0.89 -11.45
CA LEU A 59 -0.73 -1.07 -12.40
C LEU A 59 -1.08 -2.07 -13.50
N LEU A 60 -1.72 -3.19 -13.16
CA LEU A 60 -2.20 -4.18 -14.14
C LEU A 60 -3.28 -3.59 -15.05
N ALA A 61 -4.24 -2.85 -14.49
CA ALA A 61 -5.28 -2.20 -15.28
C ALA A 61 -4.69 -1.20 -16.29
N PHE A 62 -3.76 -0.35 -15.84
CA PHE A 62 -3.07 0.59 -16.72
C PHE A 62 -2.26 -0.12 -17.82
N LYS A 63 -1.54 -1.20 -17.45
CA LYS A 63 -0.75 -2.00 -18.39
C LYS A 63 -1.62 -2.65 -19.47
N SER A 64 -2.72 -3.31 -19.07
CA SER A 64 -3.66 -3.91 -20.01
C SER A 64 -4.36 -2.88 -20.88
N PHE A 65 -4.68 -1.70 -20.34
CA PHE A 65 -5.23 -0.60 -21.13
C PHE A 65 -4.27 -0.15 -22.23
N LEU A 66 -2.99 0.06 -21.91
CA LEU A 66 -1.98 0.39 -22.91
C LEU A 66 -1.83 -0.72 -23.96
N PHE A 67 -1.81 -1.98 -23.55
CA PHE A 67 -1.70 -3.11 -24.46
C PHE A 67 -2.88 -3.17 -25.45
N VAL A 68 -4.11 -2.96 -24.97
CA VAL A 68 -5.32 -2.93 -25.81
C VAL A 68 -5.35 -1.71 -26.72
N SER A 69 -4.96 -0.54 -26.21
CA SER A 69 -5.00 0.71 -26.96
C SER A 69 -3.94 0.79 -28.06
N LEU A 70 -2.76 0.18 -27.88
CA LEU A 70 -1.66 0.24 -28.83
C LEU A 70 -1.63 -1.00 -29.74
N GLY A 71 -2.14 -2.13 -29.27
CA GLY A 71 -1.91 -3.42 -29.91
C GLY A 71 -0.51 -3.98 -29.62
N GLU A 72 -0.34 -5.28 -29.88
CA GLU A 72 0.84 -6.04 -29.46
C GLU A 72 2.15 -5.53 -30.06
N ALA A 73 2.16 -5.24 -31.38
CA ALA A 73 3.37 -4.83 -32.09
C ALA A 73 3.92 -3.47 -31.63
N ASP A 74 3.04 -2.47 -31.50
CA ASP A 74 3.44 -1.12 -31.07
C ASP A 74 3.78 -1.07 -29.58
N TYR A 75 3.12 -1.89 -28.75
CA TYR A 75 3.46 -2.01 -27.34
C TYR A 75 4.85 -2.60 -27.13
N GLN A 76 5.19 -3.68 -27.87
CA GLN A 76 6.50 -4.30 -27.79
C GLN A 76 7.62 -3.35 -28.25
N SER A 77 7.41 -2.61 -29.33
CA SER A 77 8.35 -1.58 -29.82
C SER A 77 8.69 -0.53 -28.74
N ARG A 78 7.70 -0.12 -27.94
CA ARG A 78 7.93 0.84 -26.84
C ARG A 78 8.69 0.23 -25.66
N ILE A 79 8.45 -1.05 -25.35
CA ILE A 79 9.24 -1.77 -24.34
C ILE A 79 10.70 -1.86 -24.78
N ASP A 80 10.92 -2.21 -26.05
CA ASP A 80 12.27 -2.32 -26.61
C ASP A 80 13.00 -0.98 -26.59
N ALA A 81 12.29 0.13 -26.87
CA ALA A 81 12.82 1.48 -26.71
C ALA A 81 13.18 1.80 -25.24
N LEU A 82 12.31 1.44 -24.28
CA LEU A 82 12.58 1.63 -22.84
C LEU A 82 13.78 0.79 -22.38
N ALA A 83 13.96 -0.42 -22.92
CA ALA A 83 15.08 -1.30 -22.58
C ALA A 83 16.44 -0.75 -23.02
N GLN A 84 16.48 0.14 -24.02
CA GLN A 84 17.70 0.79 -24.49
C GLN A 84 18.05 2.07 -23.69
N GLY A 85 17.12 2.56 -22.87
CA GLY A 85 17.27 3.79 -22.10
C GLY A 85 18.17 3.69 -20.87
N THR A 86 17.96 4.65 -19.97
CA THR A 86 18.59 4.78 -18.64
C THR A 86 18.21 3.63 -17.69
N VAL A 87 18.90 3.51 -16.56
CA VAL A 87 18.65 2.44 -15.56
C VAL A 87 17.19 2.43 -15.07
N ILE A 88 16.58 3.61 -14.94
CA ILE A 88 15.17 3.75 -14.53
C ILE A 88 14.25 3.22 -15.63
N GLU A 89 14.51 3.59 -16.88
CA GLU A 89 13.73 3.15 -18.04
C GLU A 89 13.83 1.64 -18.29
N ARG A 90 15.02 1.06 -18.11
CA ARG A 90 15.23 -0.41 -18.16
C ARG A 90 14.43 -1.16 -17.10
N THR A 91 14.35 -0.60 -15.90
CA THR A 91 13.55 -1.18 -14.81
C THR A 91 12.06 -1.12 -15.17
N GLY A 92 11.62 0.00 -15.76
CA GLY A 92 10.28 0.13 -16.33
C GLY A 92 10.01 -0.90 -17.44
N ALA A 93 10.96 -1.10 -18.36
CA ALA A 93 10.86 -2.08 -19.45
C ALA A 93 10.65 -3.50 -18.92
N PHE A 94 11.42 -3.87 -17.89
CA PHE A 94 11.31 -5.18 -17.25
C PHE A 94 9.95 -5.40 -16.59
N ILE A 95 9.42 -4.39 -15.89
CA ILE A 95 8.08 -4.45 -15.27
C ILE A 95 6.97 -4.50 -16.34
N MET A 96 7.19 -3.85 -17.48
CA MET A 96 6.19 -3.74 -18.56
C MET A 96 6.18 -4.92 -19.54
N GLN A 97 7.08 -5.91 -19.43
CA GLN A 97 7.05 -7.10 -20.30
C GLN A 97 5.68 -7.77 -20.35
N ILE A 98 5.23 -8.18 -21.52
CA ILE A 98 3.91 -8.81 -21.70
C ILE A 98 3.82 -10.06 -20.80
N ASP A 99 2.93 -10.01 -19.81
CA ASP A 99 2.71 -11.12 -18.88
C ASP A 99 1.33 -11.77 -19.11
N PRO A 100 1.16 -13.06 -18.76
CA PRO A 100 -0.10 -13.77 -18.97
C PRO A 100 -1.31 -13.10 -18.30
N ALA A 101 -1.12 -12.38 -17.20
CA ALA A 101 -2.18 -11.64 -16.53
C ALA A 101 -2.64 -10.44 -17.36
N THR A 102 -1.71 -9.70 -17.97
CA THR A 102 -2.00 -8.57 -18.86
C THR A 102 -2.82 -9.02 -20.06
N VAL A 103 -2.42 -10.15 -20.67
CA VAL A 103 -3.15 -10.77 -21.80
C VAL A 103 -4.55 -11.19 -21.36
N TRP A 104 -4.67 -11.91 -20.24
CA TRP A 104 -5.97 -12.36 -19.73
C TRP A 104 -6.94 -11.20 -19.44
N ILE A 105 -6.46 -10.12 -18.83
CA ILE A 105 -7.25 -8.90 -18.57
C ILE A 105 -7.65 -8.22 -19.89
N SER A 106 -6.73 -8.11 -20.85
CA SER A 106 -7.01 -7.51 -22.16
C SER A 106 -8.08 -8.27 -22.95
N THR A 107 -8.11 -9.60 -22.87
CA THR A 107 -9.08 -10.43 -23.59
C THR A 107 -10.44 -10.47 -22.90
N ASN A 108 -10.49 -10.51 -21.56
CA ASN A 108 -11.73 -10.77 -20.83
C ASN A 108 -12.38 -9.52 -20.24
N ILE A 109 -11.59 -8.51 -19.85
CA ILE A 109 -12.07 -7.36 -19.08
C ILE A 109 -12.13 -6.10 -19.94
N ALA A 110 -11.10 -5.83 -20.76
CA ALA A 110 -11.07 -4.62 -21.57
C ALA A 110 -12.26 -4.46 -22.55
N PRO A 111 -12.80 -5.53 -23.19
CA PRO A 111 -13.97 -5.41 -24.07
C PRO A 111 -15.26 -5.05 -23.31
N LEU A 112 -15.30 -5.26 -21.99
CA LEU A 112 -16.45 -4.93 -21.15
C LEU A 112 -16.43 -3.49 -20.64
N LEU A 113 -15.28 -2.81 -20.74
CA LEU A 113 -15.07 -1.43 -20.32
C LEU A 113 -15.26 -0.41 -21.47
N GLY A 114 -15.94 -0.83 -22.54
CA GLY A 114 -16.20 -0.07 -23.76
C GLY A 114 -16.65 1.37 -23.55
#